data_AF-A0A2C6MD49-F1
#
_entry.id   AF-A0A2C6MD49-F1
#
_cell.length_a   1.000
_cell.length_b   1.000
_cell.length_c   1.000
_cell.angle_alpha   90.00
_cell.angle_beta   90.00
_cell.angle_gamma   90.00
#
_symmetry.space_group_name_H-M   'P 1'
#
loop_
_entity.id
_entity.type
_entity.pdbx_description
1 polymer ?
#
loop_
_entity_poly.entity_id
_entity_poly.type
_entity_poly.pdbx_seq_one_letter_code
_entity_poly.pdbx_strand_id
1 'polypeptide(L)'
;MPSKEKELKAEEMTEAYTEDGIMVNSGPFDGTPNRQGIRKVIQYAEQQGIGKGIINYRLRDWLISRQRYWGTPIPIIYCEKCGAVPVPDHQLPVLLPTDVAFKPPGNHRSRATRIL
;
A
#
# COMPACT_ATOMS: atom_id res chain seq x y z
N MET A 1 -33.88 12.79 4.31
CA MET A 1 -33.88 13.44 5.64
C MET A 1 -33.41 12.40 6.64
N PRO A 2 -32.30 12.56 7.36
CA PRO A 2 -31.88 11.51 8.28
C PRO A 2 -32.90 11.42 9.41
N SER A 3 -33.49 10.23 9.51
CA SER A 3 -34.54 9.83 10.42
C SER A 3 -34.05 9.86 11.87
N LYS A 4 -34.84 10.48 12.74
CA LYS A 4 -34.83 10.49 14.21
C LYS A 4 -33.72 9.65 14.89
N GLU A 5 -32.89 10.39 15.62
CA GLU A 5 -31.91 9.95 16.61
C GLU A 5 -32.34 8.70 17.39
N LYS A 6 -31.76 7.55 17.05
CA LYS A 6 -31.74 6.39 17.95
C LYS A 6 -30.54 6.58 18.87
N GLU A 7 -30.79 6.81 20.15
CA GLU A 7 -29.77 6.73 21.18
C GLU A 7 -29.22 5.30 21.21
N LEU A 8 -27.92 5.15 20.99
CA LEU A 8 -27.24 3.86 21.03
C LEU A 8 -26.78 3.58 22.46
N LYS A 9 -27.19 2.44 23.01
CA LYS A 9 -26.72 1.95 24.31
C LYS A 9 -25.68 0.88 24.11
N ALA A 10 -24.49 1.08 24.69
CA ALA A 10 -23.35 0.21 24.47
C ALA A 10 -23.61 -1.24 24.90
N GLU A 11 -24.44 -1.45 25.93
CA GLU A 11 -24.77 -2.76 26.48
C GLU A 11 -25.68 -3.58 25.57
N GLU A 12 -26.44 -2.91 24.70
CA GLU A 12 -27.42 -3.52 23.79
C GLU A 12 -26.85 -3.72 22.37
N MET A 13 -25.64 -3.24 22.10
CA MET A 13 -25.01 -3.32 20.77
C MET A 13 -24.45 -4.71 20.51
N THR A 14 -24.91 -5.35 19.43
CA THR A 14 -24.39 -6.65 18.96
C THR A 14 -23.22 -6.52 17.98
N GLU A 15 -23.00 -5.33 17.41
CA GLU A 15 -21.95 -5.05 16.44
C GLU A 15 -21.46 -3.59 16.53
N ALA A 16 -20.33 -3.29 15.89
CA ALA A 16 -19.77 -1.94 15.83
C ALA A 16 -20.63 -1.02 14.93
N TYR A 17 -20.89 0.19 15.40
CA TYR A 17 -21.56 1.22 14.60
C TYR A 17 -20.55 1.91 13.68
N THR A 18 -20.78 1.83 12.37
CA THR A 18 -19.84 2.34 11.34
C THR A 18 -20.33 3.58 10.59
N GLU A 19 -21.54 4.05 10.90
CA GLU A 19 -22.16 5.19 10.20
C GLU A 19 -21.82 6.54 10.86
N ASP A 20 -22.33 7.62 10.26
CA ASP A 20 -22.15 8.96 10.79
C ASP A 20 -23.02 9.22 12.02
N GLY A 21 -22.43 9.86 13.03
CA GLY A 21 -23.08 10.09 14.32
C GLY A 21 -22.46 11.25 15.10
N ILE A 22 -22.84 11.37 16.37
CA ILE A 22 -22.35 12.40 17.29
C ILE A 22 -21.34 11.77 18.26
N MET A 23 -20.25 12.48 18.53
CA MET A 23 -19.24 12.07 19.51
C MET A 23 -19.81 12.15 20.93
N VAL A 24 -19.63 11.08 21.69
CA VAL A 24 -19.97 10.94 23.11
C VAL A 24 -18.81 10.30 23.85
N ASN A 25 -18.71 10.51 25.17
CA ASN A 25 -17.63 9.98 26.02
C ASN A 25 -16.21 10.32 25.49
N SER A 26 -16.08 11.49 24.87
CA SER A 26 -14.89 11.96 24.15
C SER A 26 -14.37 13.30 24.71
N GLY A 27 -14.82 13.72 25.90
CA GLY A 27 -14.31 14.90 26.60
C GLY A 27 -14.61 16.20 25.85
N PRO A 28 -13.61 17.02 25.45
CA PRO A 28 -13.84 18.30 24.80
C PRO A 28 -14.48 18.21 23.40
N PHE A 29 -14.63 17.00 22.86
CA PHE A 29 -15.20 16.76 21.54
C PHE A 29 -16.68 16.35 21.57
N ASP A 30 -17.24 16.11 22.75
CA ASP A 30 -18.64 15.67 22.92
C ASP A 30 -19.63 16.63 22.24
N GLY A 31 -20.68 16.06 21.64
CA GLY A 31 -21.67 16.80 20.87
C GLY A 31 -21.24 17.20 19.45
N THR A 32 -19.99 16.92 19.05
CA THR A 32 -19.53 17.20 17.68
C THR A 32 -19.92 16.07 16.72
N PRO A 33 -20.45 16.35 15.51
CA PRO A 33 -20.61 15.34 14.46
C PRO A 33 -19.27 14.69 14.08
N ASN A 34 -19.22 13.37 14.00
CA ASN A 34 -17.99 12.58 13.80
C ASN A 34 -17.10 13.10 12.65
N ARG A 35 -17.68 13.45 11.49
CA ARG A 35 -16.97 13.97 10.31
C ARG A 35 -16.25 15.30 10.59
N GLN A 36 -16.87 16.18 11.40
CA GLN A 36 -16.24 17.41 11.86
C GLN A 36 -15.25 17.12 12.99
N GLY A 37 -15.56 16.15 13.83
CA GLY A 37 -14.73 15.65 14.93
C GLY A 37 -13.32 15.25 14.47
N ILE A 38 -13.20 14.57 13.33
CA ILE A 38 -11.89 14.19 12.74
C ILE A 38 -10.97 15.41 12.64
N ARG A 39 -11.46 16.54 12.12
CA ARG A 39 -10.65 17.76 11.97
C ARG A 39 -10.29 18.38 13.32
N LYS A 40 -11.24 18.43 14.26
CA LYS A 40 -11.00 18.98 15.61
C LYS A 40 -9.94 18.17 16.38
N VAL A 41 -10.03 16.85 16.31
CA VAL A 41 -9.06 15.95 16.98
C VAL A 41 -7.68 16.09 16.37
N ILE A 42 -7.57 16.19 15.04
CA ILE A 42 -6.29 16.47 14.37
C ILE A 42 -5.70 17.80 14.85
N GLN A 43 -6.49 18.88 14.85
CA GLN A 43 -6.03 20.20 15.31
C GLN A 43 -5.56 20.17 16.77
N TYR A 44 -6.30 19.47 17.64
CA TYR A 44 -5.90 19.29 19.02
C TYR A 44 -4.57 18.53 19.14
N ALA A 45 -4.43 17.42 18.41
CA ALA A 45 -3.21 16.61 18.44
C ALA A 45 -1.97 17.40 17.95
N GLU A 46 -2.14 18.26 16.95
CA GLU A 46 -1.09 19.16 16.45
C GLU A 46 -0.72 20.23 17.47
N GLN A 47 -1.71 20.86 18.11
CA GLN A 47 -1.49 21.87 19.16
C GLN A 47 -0.77 21.30 20.38
N GLN A 48 -1.07 20.05 20.76
CA GLN A 48 -0.42 19.38 21.88
C GLN A 48 0.91 18.72 21.50
N GLY A 49 1.30 18.74 20.22
CA GLY A 49 2.54 18.10 19.75
C GLY A 49 2.54 16.57 19.85
N ILE A 50 1.38 15.93 19.95
CA ILE A 50 1.22 14.47 20.09
C ILE A 50 0.87 13.77 18.78
N GLY A 51 0.66 14.52 17.70
CA GLY A 51 0.31 13.98 16.39
C GLY A 51 0.20 15.03 15.30
N LYS A 52 -0.11 14.58 14.08
CA LYS A 52 -0.38 15.43 12.92
C LYS A 52 -1.34 14.78 11.95
N GLY A 53 -2.04 15.58 11.15
CA GLY A 53 -2.86 15.08 10.06
C GLY A 53 -2.02 14.39 8.98
N ILE A 54 -2.46 13.24 8.49
CA ILE A 54 -1.84 12.53 7.36
C ILE A 54 -2.93 12.10 6.38
N ILE A 55 -2.71 12.38 5.09
CA ILE A 55 -3.55 11.86 4.00
C ILE A 55 -2.99 10.51 3.57
N ASN A 56 -3.81 9.47 3.64
CA ASN A 56 -3.45 8.12 3.22
C ASN A 56 -4.27 7.70 2.00
N TYR A 57 -3.64 6.97 1.09
CA TYR A 57 -4.28 6.42 -0.09
C TYR A 57 -4.35 4.89 0.00
N ARG A 58 -5.42 4.30 -0.56
CA ARG A 58 -5.50 2.85 -0.75
C ARG A 58 -4.66 2.38 -1.95
N LEU A 59 -4.22 3.30 -2.80
CA LEU A 59 -3.33 3.01 -3.93
C LEU A 59 -2.03 2.40 -3.42
N ARG A 60 -1.54 1.39 -4.14
CA ARG A 60 -0.29 0.69 -3.88
C ARG A 60 0.65 0.91 -5.05
N ASP A 61 1.94 0.83 -4.78
CA ASP A 61 2.95 0.85 -5.84
C ASP A 61 2.74 -0.29 -6.82
N TRP A 62 3.07 -0.03 -8.08
CA TRP A 62 2.91 -1.00 -9.13
C TRP A 62 4.06 -2.00 -9.14
N LEU A 63 3.79 -3.21 -8.63
CA LEU A 63 4.75 -4.31 -8.70
C LEU A 63 4.79 -4.86 -10.13
N ILE A 64 5.83 -4.51 -10.89
CA ILE A 64 6.05 -4.96 -12.28
C ILE A 64 6.81 -6.29 -12.39
N SER A 65 7.65 -6.62 -11.40
CA SER A 65 8.51 -7.79 -11.43
C SER A 65 7.72 -9.10 -11.44
N ARG A 66 8.11 -10.07 -12.28
CA ARG A 66 7.48 -11.39 -12.37
C ARG A 66 8.54 -12.48 -12.41
N GLN A 67 8.37 -13.53 -11.62
CA GLN A 67 9.18 -14.75 -11.70
C GLN A 67 8.60 -15.67 -12.79
N ARG A 68 8.68 -15.22 -14.04
CA ARG A 68 8.21 -15.91 -15.24
C ARG A 68 9.26 -15.74 -16.33
N TYR A 69 9.49 -16.78 -17.12
CA TYR A 69 10.40 -16.72 -18.26
C TYR A 69 9.85 -15.88 -19.41
N TRP A 70 8.57 -16.06 -19.75
CA TRP A 70 7.97 -15.39 -20.91
C TRP A 70 7.51 -13.96 -20.58
N GLY A 71 8.41 -13.00 -20.79
CA GLY A 71 8.17 -11.57 -20.61
C GLY A 71 9.41 -10.75 -20.99
N THR A 72 9.29 -9.42 -21.00
CA THR A 72 10.43 -8.53 -21.28
C THR A 72 11.45 -8.60 -20.14
N PRO A 73 12.73 -8.90 -20.41
CA PRO A 73 13.78 -8.85 -19.40
C PRO A 73 13.89 -7.46 -18.75
N ILE A 74 14.03 -7.42 -17.42
CA ILE A 74 14.24 -6.16 -16.68
C ILE A 74 15.69 -5.69 -16.90
N PRO A 75 15.93 -4.47 -17.42
CA PRO A 75 17.26 -3.99 -17.80
C PRO A 75 18.07 -3.50 -16.59
N ILE A 76 18.30 -4.40 -15.61
CA ILE A 76 19.13 -4.17 -14.43
C ILE A 76 20.25 -5.20 -14.40
N ILE A 77 21.49 -4.73 -14.25
CA ILE A 77 22.70 -5.53 -14.04
C ILE A 77 23.02 -5.53 -12.55
N TYR A 78 23.36 -6.70 -12.00
CA TYR A 78 23.87 -6.83 -10.65
C TYR A 78 25.39 -6.94 -10.68
N CYS A 79 26.08 -5.86 -10.30
CA CYS A 79 27.53 -5.81 -10.19
C CYS A 79 27.96 -6.09 -8.75
N GLU A 80 28.95 -6.96 -8.55
CA GLU A 80 29.47 -7.30 -7.22
C GLU A 80 30.05 -6.09 -6.46
N LYS A 81 30.58 -5.10 -7.19
CA LYS A 81 31.16 -3.88 -6.61
C LYS A 81 30.20 -2.69 -6.58
N CYS A 82 29.28 -2.59 -7.55
CA CYS A 82 28.43 -1.40 -7.74
C CYS A 82 26.97 -1.61 -7.32
N GLY A 83 26.52 -2.84 -7.06
CA GLY A 83 25.12 -3.14 -6.77
C GLY A 83 24.24 -3.22 -8.02
N ALA A 84 22.97 -2.82 -7.90
CA ALA A 84 22.01 -2.81 -8.99
C ALA A 84 22.19 -1.55 -9.86
N VAL A 85 22.55 -1.74 -11.13
CA VAL A 85 22.79 -0.66 -12.09
C VAL A 85 21.96 -0.86 -13.36
N PRO A 86 21.48 0.20 -14.02
CA PRO A 86 20.76 0.07 -15.27
C PRO A 86 21.67 -0.41 -16.41
N VAL A 87 21.10 -1.14 -17.37
CA VAL A 87 21.76 -1.42 -18.65
C VAL A 87 21.91 -0.11 -19.43
N PRO A 88 23.10 0.20 -20.00
CA PRO A 88 23.28 1.39 -20.82
C PRO A 88 22.38 1.41 -22.05
N ASP A 89 21.89 2.59 -22.44
CA ASP A 89 20.94 2.76 -23.56
C ASP A 89 21.39 2.11 -24.88
N HIS A 90 22.68 2.21 -25.20
CA HIS A 90 23.27 1.64 -26.42
C HIS A 90 23.35 0.11 -26.41
N GLN A 91 23.06 -0.54 -25.27
CA GLN A 91 22.99 -2.00 -25.12
C GLN A 91 21.55 -2.52 -25.05
N LEU A 92 20.56 -1.62 -25.16
CA LEU A 92 19.16 -2.01 -25.29
C LEU A 92 18.84 -2.41 -26.74
N PRO A 93 17.90 -3.36 -26.95
CA PRO A 93 17.13 -4.08 -25.94
C PRO A 93 17.88 -5.27 -25.32
N VAL A 94 17.58 -5.58 -24.06
CA VAL A 94 17.97 -6.87 -23.45
C VAL A 94 17.07 -7.97 -24.02
N LEU A 95 17.64 -8.83 -24.86
CA LEU A 95 16.90 -9.88 -25.54
C LEU A 95 16.61 -11.06 -24.61
N LEU A 96 15.37 -11.58 -24.68
CA LEU A 96 15.00 -12.81 -24.00
C LEU A 96 15.69 -13.99 -24.72
N PRO A 97 16.43 -14.87 -24.01
CA PRO A 97 16.99 -16.08 -24.61
C PRO A 97 15.87 -16.93 -25.22
N THR A 98 16.03 -17.48 -26.42
CA THR A 98 14.96 -18.24 -27.10
C THR A 98 15.08 -19.76 -26.97
N ASP A 99 16.30 -20.27 -26.78
CA ASP A 99 16.57 -21.70 -26.65
C ASP A 99 16.60 -22.11 -25.16
N VAL A 100 15.46 -22.53 -24.62
CA VAL A 100 15.31 -22.85 -23.19
C VAL A 100 14.54 -24.14 -22.99
N ALA A 101 15.17 -25.10 -22.29
CA ALA A 101 14.52 -26.33 -21.85
C ALA A 101 13.76 -26.08 -20.52
N PHE A 102 12.44 -26.27 -20.54
CA PHE A 102 11.60 -26.16 -19.34
C PHE A 102 11.70 -27.43 -18.48
N LYS A 103 12.09 -27.30 -17.21
CA LYS A 103 12.02 -28.38 -16.21
C LYS A 103 10.71 -28.28 -15.40
N PRO A 104 10.17 -29.41 -14.90
CA PRO A 104 8.96 -29.43 -14.06
C PRO A 104 9.11 -28.58 -12.78
N PRO A 105 7.98 -28.18 -12.14
CA PRO A 105 7.97 -27.09 -11.17
C PRO A 105 8.73 -27.45 -9.88
N GLY A 106 9.64 -26.56 -9.46
CA GLY A 106 10.43 -26.70 -8.22
C GLY A 106 11.68 -25.84 -8.20
N ASN A 107 12.23 -25.49 -9.37
CA ASN A 107 13.44 -24.68 -9.49
C ASN A 107 13.52 -24.02 -10.88
N HIS A 108 12.81 -22.89 -11.03
CA HIS A 108 12.70 -22.11 -12.28
C HIS A 108 13.96 -21.30 -12.65
N ARG A 109 15.14 -21.69 -12.16
CA ARG A 109 16.38 -21.16 -12.72
C ARG A 109 16.69 -21.97 -13.96
N SER A 110 16.08 -21.64 -15.09
CA SER A 110 16.70 -21.98 -16.36
C SER A 110 18.13 -21.42 -16.30
N ARG A 111 19.13 -22.23 -16.64
CA ARG A 111 20.55 -21.87 -16.61
C ARG A 111 20.94 -20.79 -17.66
N ALA A 112 20.00 -19.94 -18.07
CA ALA A 112 20.12 -19.04 -19.21
C ALA A 112 20.05 -17.55 -18.85
N THR A 113 20.43 -17.16 -17.63
CA THR A 113 20.53 -15.72 -17.28
C THR A 113 21.76 -15.45 -16.43
N ARG A 114 22.92 -15.65 -17.05
CA ARG A 114 24.13 -14.89 -16.72
C ARG A 114 24.54 -14.21 -18.02
N ILE A 115 23.96 -13.04 -18.29
CA ILE A 115 24.58 -12.11 -19.25
C ILE A 115 25.62 -11.35 -18.41
N LEU A 116 26.77 -12.00 -18.20
CA LEU A 116 28.09 -11.50 -17.84
C LEU A 116 29.01 -12.73 -17.71
#